data_AF-A0A7S0RW00-F1
#
_entry.id   AF-A0A7S0RW00-F1
#
_cell.length_a   1.000
_cell.length_b   1.000
_cell.length_c   1.000
_cell.angle_alpha   90.00
_cell.angle_beta   90.00
_cell.angle_gamma   90.00
#
_symmetry.space_group_name_H-M   'P 1'
#
loop_
_entity.id
_entity.type
_entity.pdbx_description
1 polymer ?
#
loop_
_entity_poly.entity_id
_entity_poly.type
_entity_poly.pdbx_seq_one_letter_code
_entity_poly.pdbx_strand_id
1 'polypeptide(L)'
;GARLAAARALVTRLAAAVAAPQAGPAYIATLTRLMDAGEAEIAGLKQSQRADFDALLMEERDLTRELEQFTARMEGWDIAPAGPGPSSQAAAAGATGSPGKGAAPRPRVAEKAAQRLFDGTAQKDLPA
;
A
#
# COMPACT_ATOMS: atom_id res chain seq x y z
N GLY A 1 -14.90 -4.57 -10.77
CA GLY A 1 -14.62 -3.53 -11.78
C GLY A 1 -14.91 -4.03 -13.18
N ALA A 2 -15.23 -3.13 -14.11
CA ALA A 2 -15.58 -3.46 -15.50
C ALA A 2 -14.51 -4.31 -16.21
N ARG A 3 -13.22 -4.02 -16.00
CA ARG A 3 -12.10 -4.82 -16.54
C ARG A 3 -12.06 -6.26 -16.06
N LEU A 4 -12.36 -6.50 -14.77
CA LEU A 4 -12.44 -7.86 -14.24
C LEU A 4 -13.59 -8.65 -14.89
N ALA A 5 -14.72 -7.99 -15.15
CA ALA A 5 -15.85 -8.62 -15.85
C ALA A 5 -15.48 -8.95 -17.31
N ALA A 6 -14.78 -8.05 -18.01
CA ALA A 6 -14.30 -8.26 -19.37
C ALA A 6 -13.29 -9.43 -19.45
N ALA A 7 -12.29 -9.44 -18.57
CA ALA A 7 -11.30 -10.53 -18.49
C ALA A 7 -11.97 -11.89 -18.22
N ARG A 8 -12.93 -11.95 -17.29
CA ARG A 8 -13.71 -13.18 -17.04
C ARG A 8 -14.48 -13.64 -18.26
N ALA A 9 -15.16 -12.72 -18.95
CA ALA A 9 -15.92 -13.04 -20.16
C ALA A 9 -15.02 -13.60 -21.27
N LEU A 10 -13.80 -13.06 -21.44
CA LEU A 10 -12.82 -13.58 -22.40
C LEU A 10 -12.32 -14.97 -22.01
N VAL A 11 -12.00 -15.21 -20.74
CA VAL A 11 -11.60 -16.54 -20.26
C VAL A 11 -12.71 -17.56 -20.49
N THR A 12 -13.97 -17.21 -20.22
CA THR A 12 -15.13 -18.08 -20.51
C THR A 12 -15.24 -18.41 -22.00
N ARG A 13 -15.06 -17.41 -22.87
CA ARG A 13 -15.08 -17.62 -24.34
C ARG A 13 -13.93 -18.49 -24.82
N LEU A 14 -12.72 -18.28 -24.28
CA LEU A 14 -11.56 -19.10 -24.61
C LEU A 14 -11.76 -20.55 -24.15
N ALA A 15 -12.27 -20.75 -22.94
CA ALA A 15 -12.58 -22.08 -22.43
C ALA A 15 -13.62 -22.80 -23.31
N ALA A 16 -14.67 -22.09 -23.75
CA ALA A 16 -15.66 -22.64 -24.66
C ALA A 16 -15.05 -22.99 -26.04
N ALA A 17 -14.17 -22.14 -26.58
CA ALA A 17 -13.50 -22.40 -27.86
C ALA A 17 -12.58 -23.62 -27.78
N VAL A 18 -11.84 -23.78 -26.67
CA VAL A 18 -10.94 -24.93 -26.46
C VAL A 18 -11.72 -26.23 -26.22
N ALA A 19 -12.89 -26.16 -25.57
CA ALA A 19 -13.73 -27.34 -25.31
C ALA A 19 -14.37 -27.94 -26.58
N ALA A 20 -14.54 -27.14 -27.63
CA ALA A 20 -15.13 -27.56 -28.90
C ALA A 20 -14.17 -27.26 -30.07
N PRO A 21 -13.07 -28.01 -30.19
CA PRO A 21 -12.02 -27.72 -31.18
C PRO A 21 -12.53 -27.91 -32.60
N GLN A 22 -12.22 -26.94 -33.47
CA GLN A 22 -12.48 -27.04 -34.90
C GLN A 22 -11.17 -27.20 -35.67
N ALA A 23 -11.19 -27.97 -36.74
CA ALA A 23 -10.02 -28.14 -37.59
C ALA A 23 -9.85 -26.92 -38.52
N GLY A 24 -8.59 -26.56 -38.77
CA GLY A 24 -8.23 -25.60 -39.80
C GLY A 24 -7.72 -24.25 -39.29
N PRO A 25 -7.15 -23.44 -40.20
CA PRO A 25 -6.44 -22.20 -39.84
C PRO A 25 -7.35 -21.14 -39.22
N ALA A 26 -8.64 -21.12 -39.55
CA ALA A 26 -9.61 -20.17 -38.99
C ALA A 26 -9.84 -20.37 -37.48
N TYR A 27 -9.81 -21.62 -37.00
CA TYR A 27 -9.91 -21.93 -35.58
C TYR A 27 -8.70 -21.39 -34.81
N ILE A 28 -7.49 -21.65 -35.33
CA ILE A 28 -6.24 -21.15 -34.73
C ILE A 28 -6.23 -19.62 -34.69
N ALA A 29 -6.60 -18.95 -35.78
CA ALA A 29 -6.70 -17.49 -35.81
C ALA A 29 -7.69 -16.93 -34.78
N THR A 30 -8.81 -17.64 -34.56
CA THR A 30 -9.81 -17.27 -33.56
C THR A 30 -9.27 -17.43 -32.15
N LEU A 31 -8.58 -18.54 -31.86
CA LEU A 31 -7.94 -18.76 -30.55
C LEU A 31 -6.85 -17.73 -30.28
N THR A 32 -5.97 -17.46 -31.23
CA THR A 32 -4.92 -16.44 -31.10
C THR A 32 -5.54 -15.08 -30.75
N ARG A 33 -6.57 -14.66 -31.49
CA ARG A 33 -7.26 -13.39 -31.21
C ARG A 33 -7.88 -13.35 -29.81
N LEU A 34 -8.49 -14.45 -29.35
CA LEU A 34 -9.07 -14.53 -28.02
C LEU A 34 -8.01 -14.50 -26.92
N MET A 35 -6.86 -15.15 -27.15
CA MET A 35 -5.73 -15.13 -26.24
C MET A 35 -5.10 -13.74 -26.14
N ASP A 36 -4.81 -13.10 -27.28
CA ASP A 36 -4.23 -11.74 -27.32
C ASP A 36 -5.14 -10.73 -26.62
N ALA A 37 -6.45 -10.80 -26.88
CA ALA A 37 -7.43 -9.95 -26.21
C ALA A 37 -7.49 -10.23 -24.69
N GLY A 38 -7.43 -11.51 -24.30
CA GLY A 38 -7.40 -11.91 -22.90
C GLY A 38 -6.16 -11.41 -22.17
N GLU A 39 -4.99 -11.50 -22.81
CA GLU A 39 -3.73 -10.99 -22.27
C GLU A 39 -3.78 -9.47 -22.07
N ALA A 40 -4.27 -8.73 -23.07
CA ALA A 40 -4.42 -7.28 -22.98
C ALA A 40 -5.34 -6.86 -21.82
N GLU A 41 -6.49 -7.53 -21.64
CA GLU A 41 -7.40 -7.24 -20.53
C GLU A 41 -6.80 -7.58 -19.16
N ILE A 42 -6.09 -8.70 -19.04
CA ILE A 42 -5.41 -9.08 -17.79
C ILE A 42 -4.28 -8.10 -17.46
N ALA A 43 -3.48 -7.71 -18.45
CA ALA A 43 -2.43 -6.71 -18.28
C ALA A 43 -3.01 -5.37 -17.84
N GLY A 44 -4.10 -4.93 -18.48
CA GLY A 44 -4.83 -3.73 -18.09
C GLY A 44 -5.42 -3.81 -16.68
N LEU A 45 -5.94 -4.96 -16.27
CA LEU A 45 -6.44 -5.18 -14.92
C LEU A 45 -5.31 -5.07 -13.89
N LYS A 46 -4.17 -5.73 -14.13
CA LYS A 46 -2.99 -5.67 -13.27
C LYS A 46 -2.49 -4.24 -13.10
N GLN A 47 -2.42 -3.49 -14.19
CA GLN A 47 -1.98 -2.09 -14.16
C GLN A 47 -2.95 -1.21 -13.38
N SER A 48 -4.26 -1.42 -13.53
CA SER A 48 -5.29 -0.71 -12.73
C SER A 48 -5.13 -1.00 -11.25
N GLN A 49 -5.03 -2.29 -10.88
CA GLN A 49 -4.86 -2.70 -9.49
C GLN A 49 -3.55 -2.15 -8.90
N ARG A 50 -2.49 -2.07 -9.70
CA ARG A 50 -1.23 -1.48 -9.27
C ARG A 50 -1.38 0.01 -8.98
N ALA A 51 -2.05 0.75 -9.86
CA ALA A 51 -2.31 2.17 -9.65
C ALA A 51 -3.17 2.41 -8.39
N ASP A 52 -4.22 1.61 -8.19
CA ASP A 52 -5.05 1.68 -7.00
C ASP A 52 -4.25 1.40 -5.72
N PHE A 53 -3.35 0.40 -5.77
CA PHE A 53 -2.47 0.05 -4.66
C PHE A 53 -1.44 1.16 -4.36
N ASP A 54 -0.81 1.72 -5.39
CA ASP A 54 0.17 2.80 -5.22
C ASP A 54 -0.52 4.06 -4.65
N ALA A 55 -1.77 4.34 -5.03
CA ALA A 55 -2.57 5.42 -4.44
C ALA A 55 -2.87 5.18 -2.96
N LEU A 56 -3.28 3.96 -2.60
CA LEU A 56 -3.52 3.57 -1.21
C LEU A 56 -2.25 3.71 -0.34
N LEU A 57 -1.09 3.35 -0.86
CA LEU A 57 0.18 3.51 -0.14
C LEU A 57 0.54 4.99 0.10
N MET A 58 0.23 5.87 -0.84
CA MET A 58 0.42 7.31 -0.64
C MET A 58 -0.50 7.84 0.45
N GLU A 59 -1.77 7.45 0.42
CA GLU A 59 -2.75 7.81 1.44
C GLU A 59 -2.35 7.30 2.83
N GLU A 60 -1.94 6.04 2.95
CA GLU A 60 -1.45 5.46 4.20
C GLU A 60 -0.26 6.24 4.76
N ARG A 61 0.70 6.61 3.90
CA ARG A 61 1.87 7.38 4.32
C ARG A 61 1.47 8.76 4.83
N ASP A 62 0.55 9.42 4.14
CA ASP A 62 0.12 10.77 4.50
C ASP A 62 -0.69 10.75 5.80
N LEU A 63 -1.60 9.77 5.99
CA LEU A 63 -2.29 9.53 7.25
C LEU A 63 -1.33 9.22 8.42
N THR A 64 -0.30 8.42 8.16
CA THR A 64 0.73 8.12 9.17
C THR A 64 1.44 9.39 9.63
N ARG A 65 1.81 10.28 8.70
CA ARG A 65 2.42 11.57 9.03
C ARG A 65 1.47 12.49 9.81
N GLU A 66 0.19 12.51 9.46
CA GLU A 66 -0.82 13.29 10.19
C GLU A 66 -0.98 12.77 11.62
N LEU A 67 -1.01 11.44 11.81
CA LEU A 67 -1.06 10.82 13.13
C LEU A 67 0.17 11.11 13.97
N GLU A 68 1.37 11.06 13.38
CA GLU A 68 2.62 11.44 14.05
C GLU A 68 2.59 12.90 14.50
N GLN A 69 2.16 13.83 13.62
CA GLN A 69 2.03 15.25 13.95
C GLN A 69 0.97 15.51 15.02
N PHE A 70 -0.15 14.79 14.97
CA PHE A 70 -1.18 14.86 15.99
C PHE A 70 -0.66 14.39 17.34
N THR A 71 0.04 13.25 17.36
CA THR A 71 0.65 12.69 18.57
C THR A 71 1.67 13.65 19.17
N ALA A 72 2.56 14.22 18.36
CA ALA A 72 3.53 15.22 18.82
C ALA A 72 2.88 16.48 19.41
N ARG A 73 1.74 16.93 18.86
CA ARG A 73 0.96 18.04 19.43
C ARG A 73 0.35 17.67 20.78
N MET A 74 -0.20 16.47 20.91
CA MET A 74 -0.78 15.97 22.16
C MET A 74 0.28 15.80 23.25
N GLU A 75 1.44 15.24 22.93
CA GLU A 75 2.57 15.15 23.86
C GLU A 75 3.08 16.54 24.28
N GLY A 76 3.09 17.51 23.35
CA GLY A 76 3.40 18.90 23.65
C GLY A 76 2.36 19.60 24.55
N TRP A 77 1.11 19.15 24.54
CA TRP A 77 0.05 19.63 25.43
C TRP A 77 0.16 19.07 26.84
N ASP A 78 0.58 17.81 27.00
CA ASP A 78 0.86 17.21 28.33
C ASP A 78 2.09 17.85 29.02
N ILE A 79 2.97 18.50 28.25
CA ILE A 79 4.15 19.22 28.77
C ILE A 79 3.84 20.71 29.01
N ALA A 80 2.69 21.24 28.56
CA ALA A 80 2.29 22.61 28.87
C ALA A 80 1.92 22.68 30.36
N PRO A 81 2.70 23.39 31.22
CA PRO A 81 2.27 23.61 32.58
C PRO A 81 0.95 24.38 32.53
N ALA A 82 -0.08 23.86 33.20
CA ALA A 82 -1.28 24.61 33.51
C ALA A 82 -0.87 25.86 34.32
N GLY A 83 -0.59 26.95 33.63
CA GLY A 83 -0.38 28.25 34.26
C GLY A 83 -1.65 29.07 34.13
N PRO A 84 -2.24 29.57 35.24
CA PRO A 84 -3.09 30.74 35.16
C PRO A 84 -2.22 31.98 35.42
N GLY A 85 -2.17 32.92 34.47
CA GLY A 85 -1.80 34.30 34.79
C GLY A 85 -1.18 35.11 33.64
N PRO A 86 -1.77 36.27 33.26
CA PRO A 86 -1.08 37.26 32.46
C PRO A 86 -0.09 38.03 33.35
N SER A 87 1.21 37.78 33.19
CA SER A 87 2.28 38.58 33.78
C SER A 87 3.20 39.07 32.67
N SER A 88 2.84 40.21 32.09
CA SER A 88 3.78 41.10 31.43
C SER A 88 4.94 41.42 32.38
N GLN A 89 6.16 40.96 32.05
CA GLN A 89 7.37 41.72 32.35
C GLN A 89 8.55 41.20 31.52
N ALA A 90 9.07 42.12 30.71
CA ALA A 90 10.28 41.98 29.92
C ALA A 90 11.53 41.91 30.80
N ALA A 91 12.52 41.10 30.39
CA ALA A 91 13.92 41.32 30.71
C ALA A 91 14.80 40.64 29.66
N ALA A 92 15.85 41.34 29.27
CA ALA A 92 16.63 41.16 28.06
C ALA A 92 17.72 40.07 28.11
N ALA A 93 18.31 39.87 26.93
CA ALA A 93 19.74 39.63 26.68
C ALA A 93 20.27 38.18 26.74
N GLY A 94 20.54 37.65 25.54
CA GLY A 94 21.81 37.03 25.15
C GLY A 94 22.43 35.95 26.05
N ALA A 95 22.33 34.70 25.60
CA ALA A 95 23.34 33.69 25.89
C ALA A 95 23.47 32.71 24.72
N THR A 96 24.57 32.84 24.00
CA THR A 96 25.16 31.88 23.05
C THR A 96 25.46 30.55 23.74
N GLY A 97 25.11 29.42 23.10
CA GLY A 97 25.58 28.09 23.52
C GLY A 97 25.03 26.93 22.69
N SER A 98 25.87 26.39 21.82
CA SER A 98 25.75 25.06 21.19
C SER A 98 27.06 24.29 21.53
N PRO A 99 27.18 22.95 21.45
CA PRO A 99 26.21 21.85 21.31
C PRO A 99 26.32 20.79 22.43
N GLY A 100 25.22 20.09 22.74
CA GLY A 100 25.17 19.02 23.75
C GLY A 100 24.94 17.63 23.14
N LYS A 101 25.96 16.79 23.24
CA LYS A 101 26.12 15.45 22.68
C LYS A 101 25.40 14.40 23.54
N GLY A 102 24.62 13.51 22.91
CA GLY A 102 24.37 12.16 23.42
C GLY A 102 22.95 11.86 23.93
N ALA A 103 22.15 11.20 23.08
CA ALA A 103 21.20 10.19 23.55
C ALA A 103 21.02 9.16 22.42
N ALA A 104 21.37 7.91 22.71
CA ALA A 104 21.36 6.79 21.77
C ALA A 104 19.94 6.47 21.25
N PRO A 105 19.79 6.01 20.00
CA PRO A 105 18.51 5.51 19.50
C PRO A 105 18.16 4.20 20.22
N ARG A 106 17.03 4.18 20.93
CA ARG A 106 16.49 2.94 21.53
C ARG A 106 15.93 2.02 20.44
N PRO A 107 16.11 0.70 20.55
CA PRO A 107 15.84 -0.25 19.47
C PRO A 107 14.35 -0.64 19.36
N ARG A 108 13.88 -0.66 18.10
CA ARG A 108 13.06 -1.69 17.45
C ARG A 108 11.86 -2.23 18.25
N VAL A 109 10.75 -1.50 18.20
CA VAL A 109 9.40 -2.11 18.28
C VAL A 109 8.78 -2.29 16.88
N ALA A 110 9.31 -1.62 15.86
CA ALA A 110 8.79 -1.69 14.48
C ALA A 110 9.28 -2.90 13.66
N GLU A 111 10.21 -3.72 14.15
CA GLU A 111 10.77 -4.83 13.36
C GLU A 111 9.98 -6.15 13.52
N LYS A 112 9.01 -6.22 14.43
CA LYS A 112 8.20 -7.44 14.65
C LYS A 112 6.94 -7.52 13.78
N ALA A 113 6.55 -6.41 13.14
CA ALA A 113 5.41 -6.36 12.23
C ALA A 113 5.78 -6.78 10.79
N ALA A 114 7.01 -6.51 10.33
CA ALA A 114 7.45 -6.85 8.99
C ALA A 114 7.74 -8.35 8.79
N GLN A 115 8.07 -9.10 9.85
CA GLN A 115 8.41 -10.52 9.75
C GLN A 115 7.17 -11.45 9.71
N ARG A 116 5.99 -10.98 10.11
CA ARG A 116 4.77 -11.80 10.14
C ARG A 116 3.97 -11.79 8.83
N LEU A 117 4.30 -10.89 7.90
CA LEU A 117 3.66 -10.85 6.58
C LEU A 117 4.31 -11.79 5.56
N PHE A 118 5.52 -12.31 5.82
CA PHE A 118 6.25 -13.16 4.87
C PHE A 118 6.21 -14.67 5.17
N ASP A 119 5.77 -15.10 6.36
CA ASP A 119 5.73 -16.52 6.77
C ASP A 119 4.31 -17.15 6.78
N GLY A 120 3.29 -16.43 6.27
CA GLY A 120 1.88 -16.85 6.41
C GLY A 120 1.21 -17.48 5.18
N THR A 121 1.86 -17.56 4.02
CA THR A 121 1.22 -18.04 2.77
C THR A 121 1.84 -19.32 2.20
N ALA A 122 2.43 -20.18 3.02
CA ALA A 122 2.92 -21.47 2.57
C ALA A 122 2.38 -22.63 3.43
N GLN A 123 1.69 -23.53 2.73
CA GLN A 123 1.47 -24.94 3.10
C GLN A 123 0.50 -25.26 4.24
N LYS A 124 -0.72 -25.61 3.86
CA LYS A 124 -1.11 -27.00 3.58
C LYS A 124 -2.60 -27.04 3.29
N ASP A 125 -2.98 -27.42 2.07
CA ASP A 125 -4.02 -28.44 1.89
C ASP A 125 -4.02 -28.94 0.44
N LEU A 126 -4.13 -30.28 0.35
CA LEU A 126 -4.10 -31.21 -0.79
C LEU A 126 -2.72 -31.60 -1.34
N PRO A 127 -2.51 -32.88 -1.76
CA PRO A 127 -3.53 -33.88 -2.17
C PRO A 127 -3.46 -35.20 -1.33
N ALA A 128 -4.46 -36.09 -1.34
CA ALA A 128 -4.98 -36.85 -2.49
C ALA A 128 -6.51 -36.97 -2.52
#